data_AF-A0AA95HDN7-F1
#
_entry.id   AF-A0AA95HDN7-F1
#
_cell.length_a   1.000
_cell.length_b   1.000
_cell.length_c   1.000
_cell.angle_alpha   90.00
_cell.angle_beta   90.00
_cell.angle_gamma   90.00
#
_symmetry.space_group_name_H-M   'P 1'
#
loop_
_entity.id
_entity.type
_entity.pdbx_description
1 polymer ?
#
loop_
_entity_poly.entity_id
_entity_poly.type
_entity_poly.pdbx_seq_one_letter_code
_entity_poly.pdbx_strand_id
1 'polypeptide(L)'
;MDSQKIKDTLKQALVAILGKPVADDEGVWLSMSGRKDWDSLKQVEILLLLEEEFGIRYTEEEFAQLDTAADIVALTLHKCEEETSAPADDGLFSYY
;
A
#
# COMPACT_ATOMS: atom_id res chain seq x y z
N MET A 1 -6.52 6.35 12.67
CA MET A 1 -6.38 6.83 11.29
C MET A 1 -7.57 6.30 10.49
N ASP A 2 -8.19 7.10 9.61
CA ASP A 2 -9.43 6.67 8.95
C ASP A 2 -9.15 5.72 7.79
N SER A 3 -9.74 4.51 7.84
CA SER A 3 -9.68 3.53 6.74
C SER A 3 -10.08 4.14 5.38
N GLN A 4 -11.00 5.12 5.41
CA GLN A 4 -11.44 5.85 4.22
C GLN A 4 -10.30 6.58 3.53
N LYS A 5 -9.40 7.24 4.28
CA LYS A 5 -8.26 7.98 3.72
C LYS A 5 -7.29 7.03 3.00
N ILE A 6 -7.03 5.86 3.59
CA ILE A 6 -6.17 4.83 2.98
C ILE A 6 -6.78 4.34 1.67
N LYS A 7 -8.08 4.06 1.66
CA LYS A 7 -8.80 3.63 0.46
C LYS A 7 -8.79 4.69 -0.65
N ASP A 8 -9.03 5.96 -0.31
CA ASP A 8 -8.98 7.06 -1.27
C ASP A 8 -7.59 7.21 -1.89
N THR A 9 -6.55 7.13 -1.05
CA THR A 9 -5.14 7.19 -1.50
C THR A 9 -4.80 6.02 -2.41
N LEU A 10 -5.18 4.80 -2.01
CA LEU A 10 -4.97 3.59 -2.80
C LEU A 10 -5.70 3.66 -4.15
N LYS A 11 -6.95 4.16 -4.16
CA LYS A 11 -7.71 4.37 -5.39
C LYS A 11 -7.04 5.38 -6.31
N GLN A 12 -6.50 6.47 -5.78
CA GLN A 12 -5.72 7.44 -6.55
C GLN A 12 -4.44 6.82 -7.12
N ALA A 13 -3.70 6.07 -6.31
CA ALA A 13 -2.49 5.36 -6.75
C ALA A 13 -2.81 4.37 -7.89
N LEU A 14 -3.91 3.62 -7.75
CA LEU A 14 -4.39 2.72 -8.79
C LEU A 14 -4.71 3.46 -10.08
N VAL A 15 -5.45 4.57 -10.03
CA VAL A 15 -5.77 5.35 -11.23
C VAL A 15 -4.49 5.90 -11.88
N ALA A 16 -3.53 6.38 -11.08
CA ALA A 16 -2.27 6.91 -11.56
C ALA A 16 -1.41 5.85 -12.25
N ILE A 17 -1.29 4.66 -11.66
CA ILE A 17 -0.40 3.58 -12.14
C ILE A 17 -1.06 2.77 -13.27
N LEU A 18 -2.35 2.46 -13.16
CA LEU A 18 -3.09 1.75 -14.21
C LEU A 18 -3.43 2.66 -15.40
N GLY A 19 -3.38 3.99 -15.23
CA GLY A 19 -3.74 4.98 -16.25
C GLY A 19 -5.20 4.89 -16.69
N LYS A 20 -6.06 4.24 -15.89
CA LYS A 20 -7.47 3.99 -16.20
C LYS A 20 -8.32 4.26 -14.96
N PRO A 21 -9.57 4.74 -15.15
CA PRO A 21 -10.48 4.90 -14.03
C PRO A 21 -10.80 3.54 -13.42
N VAL A 22 -10.59 3.45 -12.11
CA VAL A 22 -11.02 2.31 -11.29
C VAL A 22 -12.50 2.47 -10.97
N ALA A 23 -13.25 1.36 -10.94
CA ALA A 23 -14.66 1.40 -10.56
C ALA A 23 -14.83 2.00 -9.16
N ASP A 24 -15.90 2.76 -8.93
CA ASP A 24 -16.28 3.23 -7.60
C ASP A 24 -16.72 2.10 -6.66
N ASP A 25 -17.01 0.92 -7.22
CA ASP A 25 -17.42 -0.25 -6.44
C ASP A 25 -16.23 -0.85 -5.68
N GLU A 26 -16.25 -0.67 -4.36
CA GLU A 26 -15.20 -1.12 -3.44
C GLU A 26 -14.87 -2.61 -3.60
N GLY A 27 -15.90 -3.45 -3.72
CA GLY A 27 -15.71 -4.89 -3.84
C GLY A 27 -14.96 -5.28 -5.12
N VAL A 28 -15.15 -4.53 -6.20
CA VAL A 28 -14.52 -4.83 -7.50
C VAL A 28 -13.02 -4.53 -7.51
N TRP A 29 -12.60 -3.40 -6.96
CA TRP A 29 -11.18 -3.03 -6.96
C TRP A 29 -10.40 -3.62 -5.79
N LEU A 30 -11.06 -3.92 -4.67
CA LEU A 30 -10.45 -4.62 -3.54
C LEU A 30 -10.09 -6.08 -3.89
N SER A 31 -10.94 -6.79 -4.64
CA SER A 31 -10.71 -8.17 -5.06
C SER A 31 -9.90 -8.30 -6.36
N MET A 32 -9.05 -7.32 -6.71
CA MET A 32 -8.30 -7.29 -7.97
C MET A 32 -7.32 -8.44 -8.22
N SER A 33 -7.19 -9.40 -7.29
CA SER A 33 -6.36 -10.59 -7.40
C SER A 33 -6.59 -11.34 -8.73
N GLY A 34 -5.50 -11.65 -9.42
CA GLY A 34 -5.52 -12.42 -10.66
C GLY A 34 -5.96 -11.65 -11.92
N ARG A 35 -6.24 -10.34 -11.86
CA ARG A 35 -6.40 -9.54 -13.08
C ARG A 35 -5.02 -9.31 -13.71
N LYS A 36 -4.92 -9.53 -15.02
CA LYS A 36 -3.71 -9.28 -15.83
C LYS A 36 -3.15 -7.86 -15.70
N ASP A 37 -4.00 -6.91 -15.32
CA ASP A 37 -3.62 -5.53 -15.11
C ASP A 37 -2.92 -5.30 -13.76
N TRP A 38 -3.07 -6.22 -12.80
CA TRP A 38 -2.37 -6.27 -11.52
C TRP A 38 -1.10 -7.11 -11.66
N ASP A 39 0.05 -6.45 -11.75
CA ASP A 39 1.36 -7.07 -11.90
C ASP A 39 2.19 -6.80 -10.64
N SER A 40 3.11 -7.70 -10.29
CA SER A 40 3.96 -7.57 -9.09
C SER A 40 4.67 -6.21 -9.03
N LEU A 41 5.06 -5.66 -10.19
CA LEU A 41 5.67 -4.32 -10.25
C LEU A 41 4.71 -3.20 -9.85
N LYS A 42 3.45 -3.25 -10.32
CA LYS A 42 2.46 -2.21 -9.97
C LYS A 42 2.12 -2.27 -8.50
N GLN A 43 2.06 -3.48 -7.94
CA GLN A 43 1.84 -3.68 -6.51
C GLN A 43 2.96 -3.05 -5.68
N VAL A 44 4.23 -3.21 -6.10
CA VAL A 44 5.37 -2.54 -5.45
C VAL A 44 5.27 -1.02 -5.56
N GLU A 45 4.95 -0.46 -6.72
CA GLU A 45 4.79 1.00 -6.89
C GLU A 45 3.69 1.58 -6.00
N ILE A 46 2.55 0.88 -5.88
CA ILE A 46 1.45 1.28 -4.99
C ILE A 46 1.93 1.29 -3.54
N LEU A 47 2.64 0.25 -3.11
CA LEU A 47 3.11 0.12 -1.74
C LEU A 47 4.12 1.20 -1.40
N LEU A 48 5.07 1.50 -2.30
CA LEU A 48 6.03 2.61 -2.10
C LEU A 48 5.32 3.97 -1.94
N LEU A 49 4.26 4.22 -2.72
CA LEU A 49 3.49 5.45 -2.59
C LEU A 49 2.76 5.54 -1.23
N LEU A 50 2.24 4.41 -0.74
CA LEU A 50 1.63 4.33 0.59
C LEU A 50 2.66 4.50 1.71
N GLU A 51 3.88 3.95 1.56
CA GLU A 51 5.00 4.19 2.48
C GLU A 51 5.32 5.68 2.60
N GLU A 52 5.43 6.38 1.46
CA GLU A 52 5.73 7.81 1.43
C GLU A 52 4.60 8.66 2.00
N GLU A 53 3.34 8.34 1.65
CA GLU A 53 2.17 9.13 2.07
C GLU A 53 1.84 8.96 3.55
N PHE A 54 2.00 7.75 4.09
CA PHE A 54 1.66 7.44 5.48
C PHE A 54 2.88 7.36 6.40
N GLY A 55 4.09 7.48 5.86
CA GLY A 55 5.33 7.38 6.62
C GLY A 55 5.57 5.99 7.21
N ILE A 56 5.11 4.95 6.52
CA ILE A 56 5.26 3.55 6.95
C ILE A 56 6.31 2.82 6.13
N ARG A 57 6.76 1.66 6.63
CA ARG A 57 7.61 0.72 5.87
C ARG A 57 7.05 -0.68 5.86
N TYR A 58 6.87 -1.29 4.70
CA TYR A 58 6.48 -2.70 4.57
C TYR A 58 7.72 -3.60 4.51
N THR A 59 7.63 -4.80 5.08
CA THR A 59 8.70 -5.81 5.01
C THR A 59 8.48 -6.76 3.84
N GLU A 60 9.56 -7.38 3.34
CA GLU A 60 9.48 -8.35 2.23
C GLU A 60 8.50 -9.51 2.51
N GLU A 61 8.37 -9.91 3.78
CA GLU A 61 7.44 -10.95 4.23
C GLU A 61 5.98 -10.49 4.12
N GLU A 62 5.71 -9.22 4.38
CA GLU A 62 4.40 -8.62 4.19
C GLU A 62 4.10 -8.47 2.70
N PHE A 63 5.06 -8.02 1.89
CA PHE A 63 4.93 -7.97 0.42
C PHE A 63 4.51 -9.32 -0.16
N ALA A 64 5.11 -10.42 0.31
CA ALA A 64 4.82 -11.77 -0.18
C ALA A 64 3.42 -12.28 0.20
N GLN A 65 2.78 -11.70 1.23
CA GLN A 65 1.46 -12.09 1.72
C GLN A 65 0.32 -11.26 1.10
N LEU A 66 0.64 -10.17 0.41
CA LEU A 66 -0.32 -9.31 -0.23
C LEU A 66 -0.77 -9.92 -1.56
N ASP A 67 -2.03 -10.35 -1.63
CA ASP A 67 -2.61 -10.93 -2.85
C ASP A 67 -3.69 -10.00 -3.44
N THR A 68 -4.31 -9.18 -2.60
CA THR A 68 -5.42 -8.29 -2.96
C THR A 68 -5.19 -6.85 -2.49
N ALA A 69 -5.87 -5.90 -3.13
CA ALA A 69 -5.87 -4.51 -2.67
C ALA A 69 -6.53 -4.37 -1.28
N ALA A 70 -7.41 -5.29 -0.88
CA ALA A 70 -7.94 -5.34 0.48
C ALA A 70 -6.86 -5.64 1.52
N ASP A 71 -5.96 -6.57 1.21
CA ASP A 71 -4.86 -6.93 2.11
C ASP A 71 -3.94 -5.72 2.33
N ILE A 72 -3.70 -4.93 1.27
CA ILE A 72 -2.92 -3.69 1.35
C ILE A 72 -3.58 -2.70 2.32
N VAL A 73 -4.89 -2.46 2.19
CA VAL A 73 -5.60 -1.54 3.10
C VAL A 73 -5.53 -2.02 4.54
N ALA A 74 -5.76 -3.32 4.78
CA ALA A 74 -5.73 -3.90 6.12
C ALA A 74 -4.34 -3.80 6.75
N LEU A 75 -3.30 -4.12 5.99
CA LEU A 75 -1.91 -4.04 6.43
C LEU A 75 -1.49 -2.60 6.73
N THR A 76 -1.80 -1.67 5.82
CA THR A 76 -1.51 -0.23 6.00
C THR A 76 -2.16 0.30 7.27
N LEU A 77 -3.41 -0.08 7.52
CA LEU A 77 -4.13 0.31 8.72
C LEU A 77 -3.42 -0.20 9.96
N HIS A 78 -3.04 -1.49 9.98
CA HIS A 78 -2.29 -2.08 11.09
C HIS A 78 -0.95 -1.38 11.33
N LYS A 79 -0.17 -1.10 10.28
CA LYS A 79 1.13 -0.43 10.41
C LYS A 79 0.99 1.00 10.93
N CYS A 80 -0.01 1.74 10.48
CA CYS A 80 -0.24 3.08 10.99
C CYS A 80 -0.73 3.10 12.45
N GLU A 81 -1.34 2.01 12.92
CA GLU A 81 -1.64 1.84 14.34
C GLU A 81 -0.39 1.45 15.15
N GLU A 82 0.54 0.70 14.56
CA GLU A 82 1.77 0.23 15.22
C GLU A 82 2.89 1.28 15.26
N GLU A 83 3.08 2.07 14.20
CA GLU A 83 4.11 3.13 14.08
C GLU A 83 3.88 4.31 15.04
N THR A 84 2.71 4.39 15.69
CA THR A 84 2.52 5.27 16.85
C THR A 84 3.39 4.86 18.06
N SER A 85 4.07 3.71 17.98
CA SER A 85 4.87 3.13 19.08
C SER A 85 6.36 2.87 18.76
N ALA A 86 6.88 3.14 17.57
CA ALA A 86 8.28 2.87 17.22
C ALA A 86 9.02 4.15 16.79
N PRO A 87 10.13 4.53 17.46
CA PRO A 87 10.92 5.68 17.07
C PRO A 87 11.70 5.36 15.78
N ALA A 88 11.83 6.37 14.93
CA ALA A 88 12.65 6.36 13.72
C ALA A 88 14.01 5.68 13.97
N ASP A 89 14.29 4.62 13.21
CA ASP A 89 15.64 4.10 13.03
C ASP A 89 16.42 5.08 12.15
N ASP A 90 16.84 6.18 12.78
CA ASP A 90 17.84 7.11 12.28
C ASP A 90 19.20 6.40 12.41
N GLY A 91 19.61 5.62 11.40
CA GLY A 91 20.71 4.69 11.65
C GLY A 91 21.38 4.00 10.48
N LEU A 92 21.32 4.45 9.22
CA LEU A 92 22.09 3.71 8.20
C LEU A 92 22.59 4.49 6.97
N PHE A 93 23.29 5.62 7.16
CA PHE A 93 24.35 6.04 6.22
C PHE A 93 25.51 6.72 6.95
N SER A 94 26.27 5.94 7.72
CA SER A 94 27.65 6.30 8.10
C SER A 94 28.58 5.13 7.86
N TYR A 95 28.94 4.91 6.59
CA TYR A 95 30.19 4.26 6.22
C TYR A 95 30.70 4.86 4.90
N TYR A 96 31.44 5.97 5.00
CA TYR A 96 32.86 6.12 4.61
C TYR A 96 33.24 7.60 4.57
#